data_AF-A0A174UU98-F1
#
_entry.id   AF-A0A174UU98-F1
#
_cell.length_a   1.000
_cell.length_b   1.000
_cell.length_c   1.000
_cell.angle_alpha   90.00
_cell.angle_beta   90.00
_cell.angle_gamma   90.00
#
_symmetry.space_group_name_H-M   'P 1'
#
loop_
_entity.id
_entity.type
_entity.pdbx_description
1 polymer ?
#
loop_
_entity_poly.entity_id
_entity_poly.type
_entity_poly.pdbx_seq_one_letter_code
_entity_poly.pdbx_strand_id
1 'polypeptide(L)'
;MEPLTQCEYQVAHEVAKGHTPSEIAELLQKSIWTIKAQIRDIHKKLGINNNVELTLFLLCDRTKRNFDLKEIRKHGIELFFSVWFLVIAVTPDYQMDMRRCRVRSNARNSVRATRNRKDCDSFYIV
;
A
#
# COMPACT_ATOMS: atom_id res chain seq x y z
N MET A 1 24.04 1.53 20.77
CA MET A 1 23.38 2.82 20.42
C MET A 1 23.90 3.82 21.43
N GLU A 2 24.68 4.81 20.99
CA GLU A 2 25.11 5.86 21.92
C GLU A 2 23.91 6.75 22.25
N PRO A 3 23.72 7.12 23.53
CA PRO A 3 22.66 8.04 23.91
C PRO A 3 22.90 9.41 23.26
N LEU A 4 21.84 10.02 22.72
CA LEU A 4 21.90 11.38 22.20
C LEU A 4 22.27 12.34 23.32
N THR A 5 23.11 13.32 22.99
CA THR A 5 23.37 14.44 23.90
C THR A 5 22.10 15.30 24.06
N GLN A 6 22.01 16.05 25.15
CA GLN A 6 20.84 16.88 25.44
C GLN A 6 20.55 17.91 24.31
N CYS A 7 21.60 18.46 23.70
CA CYS A 7 21.47 19.37 22.55
C CYS A 7 20.91 18.65 21.31
N GLU A 8 21.39 17.43 21.03
CA GLU A 8 20.89 16.62 19.92
C GLU A 8 19.43 16.23 20.13
N TYR A 9 19.06 15.93 21.37
CA TYR A 9 17.68 15.61 21.72
C TYR A 9 16.72 16.80 21.51
N GLN A 10 17.16 18.02 21.84
CA GLN A 10 16.39 19.24 21.55
C GLN A 10 16.15 19.42 20.05
N VAL A 11 17.21 19.29 19.24
CA VAL A 11 17.09 19.39 17.78
C VAL A 11 16.15 18.29 17.25
N ALA A 12 16.35 17.05 17.69
CA ALA A 12 15.53 15.93 17.27
C ALA A 12 14.05 16.10 17.65
N HIS A 13 13.76 16.68 18.81
CA HIS A 13 12.40 16.99 19.25
C HIS A 13 11.71 18.03 18.36
N GLU A 14 12.42 19.10 17.96
CA GLU A 14 11.87 20.09 17.03
C GLU A 14 11.70 19.52 15.62
N VAL A 15 12.60 18.65 15.16
CA VAL A 15 12.42 17.90 13.90
C VAL A 15 11.19 16.99 13.97
N ALA A 16 10.96 16.33 15.11
CA ALA A 16 9.82 15.43 15.29
C ALA A 16 8.47 16.15 15.25
N LYS A 17 8.42 17.44 15.61
CA LYS A 17 7.23 18.30 15.42
C LYS A 17 6.96 18.64 13.95
N GLY A 18 7.91 18.38 13.05
CA GLY A 18 7.81 18.69 11.64
C GLY A 18 8.35 20.06 11.25
N HIS A 19 9.10 20.74 12.14
CA HIS A 19 9.71 22.02 11.81
C HIS A 19 10.80 21.84 10.74
N THR A 20 10.89 22.82 9.84
CA THR A 20 11.94 22.88 8.84
C THR A 20 13.29 23.27 9.47
N PRO A 21 14.43 22.90 8.88
CA PRO A 21 15.74 23.27 9.41
C PRO A 21 15.95 24.79 9.59
N SER A 22 15.22 25.62 8.83
CA SER A 22 15.25 27.08 8.96
C SER A 22 14.50 27.56 10.21
N GLU A 23 13.29 27.03 10.45
CA GLU A 23 12.51 27.35 11.66
C GLU A 23 13.23 26.87 12.93
N ILE A 24 13.84 25.68 12.88
CA ILE A 24 14.62 25.14 13.99
C ILE A 24 15.83 26.03 14.29
N ALA A 25 16.47 26.58 13.25
CA ALA A 25 17.60 27.49 13.40
C ALA A 25 17.18 28.80 14.10
N GLU A 26 16.00 29.33 13.76
CA GLU A 26 15.42 30.50 14.42
C GLU A 26 15.04 30.21 15.88
N LEU A 27 14.39 29.07 16.15
CA LEU A 27 13.96 28.66 17.49
C LEU A 27 15.14 28.41 18.44
N LEU A 28 16.21 27.78 17.95
CA LEU A 28 17.40 27.46 18.74
C LEU A 28 18.48 28.55 18.70
N GLN A 29 18.24 29.65 17.97
CA GLN A 29 19.22 30.72 17.70
C GLN A 29 20.58 30.17 17.23
N LYS A 30 20.57 29.23 16.29
CA LYS A 30 21.76 28.62 15.70
C LYS A 30 21.77 28.85 14.19
N SER A 31 22.94 28.69 13.55
CA SER A 31 23.00 28.77 12.10
C SER A 31 22.28 27.57 11.46
N ILE A 32 21.66 27.80 10.29
CA ILE A 32 20.99 26.74 9.50
C ILE A 32 21.98 25.60 9.17
N TRP A 33 23.25 25.94 8.92
CA TRP A 33 24.28 24.95 8.62
C TRP A 33 24.58 24.05 9.82
N THR A 34 24.66 24.64 11.03
CA THR A 34 24.81 23.89 12.28
C THR A 34 23.66 22.91 12.49
N ILE A 35 22.41 23.35 12.29
CA ILE A 35 21.23 22.47 12.44
C ILE A 35 21.27 21.33 11.43
N LYS A 36 21.59 21.60 10.16
CA LYS A 36 21.73 20.56 9.13
C LYS A 36 22.82 19.54 9.46
N ALA A 37 23.95 19.99 9.99
CA ALA A 37 25.02 19.10 10.45
C ALA A 37 24.56 18.24 11.64
N GLN A 38 23.92 18.86 12.64
CA GLN A 38 23.40 18.14 13.81
C GLN A 38 22.37 17.09 13.43
N ILE A 39 21.44 17.38 12.52
CA ILE A 39 20.45 16.40 12.03
C ILE A 39 21.17 15.20 11.37
N ARG A 40 22.20 15.46 10.55
CA ARG A 40 22.99 14.39 9.91
C ARG A 40 23.71 13.52 10.94
N ASP A 41 24.28 14.13 11.97
CA ASP A 41 25.00 13.40 13.02
C ASP A 41 24.03 12.57 13.87
N ILE A 42 22.85 13.11 14.19
CA ILE A 42 21.75 12.40 14.86
C ILE A 42 21.34 11.17 14.05
N HIS A 43 21.12 11.33 12.75
CA HIS A 43 20.75 10.24 11.84
C HIS A 43 21.83 9.15 11.83
N LYS A 44 23.10 9.55 11.75
CA LYS A 44 24.25 8.63 11.78
C LYS A 44 24.36 7.87 13.11
N LYS A 45 24.14 8.55 14.24
CA LYS A 45 24.16 7.94 15.59
C LYS A 45 23.03 6.92 15.79
N LEU A 46 21.85 7.24 15.28
CA LEU A 46 20.67 6.39 15.39
C LEU A 46 20.62 5.29 14.33
N GLY A 47 21.43 5.40 13.26
CA GLY A 47 21.37 4.48 12.11
C GLY A 47 20.07 4.62 11.31
N ILE A 48 19.48 5.82 11.34
CA ILE A 48 18.20 6.15 10.74
C ILE A 48 18.46 7.09 9.56
N ASN A 49 17.83 6.84 8.42
CA ASN A 49 18.01 7.69 7.24
C ASN A 49 16.89 8.71 7.05
N ASN A 50 15.71 8.48 7.64
CA ASN A 50 14.52 9.25 7.34
C ASN A 50 14.04 10.05 8.56
N ASN A 51 13.57 11.27 8.33
CA ASN A 51 13.03 12.12 9.40
C ASN A 51 11.80 11.46 10.07
N VAL A 52 11.02 10.70 9.31
CA VAL A 52 9.85 9.96 9.81
C VAL A 52 10.27 8.87 10.80
N GLU A 53 11.33 8.13 10.49
CA GLU A 53 11.88 7.11 11.39
C GLU A 53 12.41 7.75 12.68
N LEU A 54 13.02 8.94 12.60
CA LEU A 54 13.46 9.71 13.76
C LEU A 54 12.28 10.11 14.67
N THR A 55 11.19 10.61 14.07
CA THR A 55 9.97 10.98 14.81
C THR A 55 9.35 9.77 15.52
N LEU A 56 9.26 8.63 14.82
CA LEU A 56 8.75 7.38 15.40
C LEU A 56 9.63 6.90 16.54
N PHE A 57 10.96 7.00 16.39
CA PHE A 57 11.91 6.65 17.45
C PHE A 57 11.69 7.49 18.71
N LEU A 58 11.60 8.82 18.59
CA LEU A 58 11.31 9.72 19.71
C LEU A 58 9.94 9.45 20.35
N LEU A 59 8.93 9.13 19.55
CA LEU A 59 7.60 8.77 20.05
C LEU A 59 7.66 7.46 20.86
N CYS A 60 8.42 6.47 20.39
CA CYS A 60 8.60 5.20 21.09
C CYS A 60 9.35 5.40 22.42
N ASP A 61 10.41 6.22 22.42
CA ASP A 61 11.17 6.58 23.62
C ASP A 61 10.28 7.23 24.69
N ARG A 62 9.42 8.18 24.28
CA ARG A 62 8.40 8.79 25.14
C ARG A 62 7.36 7.79 25.68
N THR A 63 7.02 6.76 24.91
CA THR A 63 5.95 5.82 25.24
C THR A 63 6.44 4.63 26.09
N LYS A 64 7.74 4.54 26.42
CA LYS A 64 8.37 3.45 27.22
C LYS A 64 7.96 2.04 26.77
N ARG A 65 7.62 1.88 25.50
CA ARG A 65 7.27 0.60 24.89
C ARG A 65 8.41 0.23 23.97
N ASN A 66 8.95 -0.98 24.13
CA ASN A 66 9.99 -1.53 23.24
C ASN A 66 9.37 -1.85 21.87
N PHE A 67 9.00 -0.81 21.12
CA PHE A 67 8.62 -0.96 19.72
C PHE A 67 9.90 -0.99 18.91
N ASP A 68 10.27 -2.18 18.47
CA ASP A 68 11.39 -2.34 17.56
C ASP A 68 10.97 -1.79 16.19
N LEU A 69 11.51 -0.62 15.84
CA LEU A 69 11.27 0.03 14.54
C LEU A 69 11.59 -0.92 13.37
N LYS A 70 12.52 -1.88 13.58
CA LYS A 70 12.84 -2.92 12.59
C LYS A 70 11.64 -3.82 12.33
N GLU A 71 10.88 -4.14 13.36
CA GLU A 71 9.70 -5.01 13.29
C GLU A 71 8.56 -4.32 12.56
N ILE A 72 8.32 -3.03 12.83
CA ILE A 72 7.34 -2.21 12.08
C ILE A 72 7.70 -2.12 10.61
N ARG A 73 8.98 -1.92 10.28
CA ARG A 73 9.42 -1.83 8.88
C ARG A 73 9.30 -3.17 8.15
N LYS A 74 9.52 -4.29 8.85
CA LYS A 74 9.46 -5.64 8.28
C LYS A 74 8.01 -6.12 8.12
N HIS A 75 7.18 -5.90 9.13
CA HIS A 75 5.82 -6.42 9.21
C HIS A 75 4.73 -5.41 8.81
N GLY A 76 5.09 -4.16 8.53
CA GLY A 76 4.13 -3.13 8.12
C GLY A 76 3.35 -3.52 6.86
N ILE A 77 4.03 -4.09 5.86
CA ILE A 77 3.38 -4.56 4.62
C ILE A 77 2.44 -5.74 4.89
N GLU A 78 2.84 -6.66 5.78
CA GLU A 78 2.05 -7.83 6.14
C GLU A 78 0.77 -7.45 6.88
N LEU A 79 0.85 -6.46 7.79
CA LEU A 79 -0.31 -5.88 8.46
C LEU A 79 -1.24 -5.14 7.47
N PHE A 80 -0.67 -4.48 6.47
CA PHE A 80 -1.47 -3.81 5.44
C PHE A 80 -2.26 -4.83 4.60
N PHE A 81 -1.60 -5.90 4.17
CA PHE A 81 -2.27 -6.99 3.44
C PHE A 81 -3.29 -7.71 4.30
N SER A 82 -3.03 -7.97 5.59
CA SER A 82 -3.99 -8.65 6.45
C SER A 82 -5.29 -7.86 6.62
N VAL A 83 -5.20 -6.53 6.79
CA VAL A 83 -6.36 -5.64 6.84
C VAL A 83 -7.05 -5.57 5.49
N TRP A 84 -6.29 -5.48 4.39
CA TRP A 84 -6.87 -5.43 3.04
C TRP A 84 -7.63 -6.73 2.70
N PHE A 85 -7.05 -7.89 3.00
CA PHE A 85 -7.72 -9.19 2.85
C PHE A 85 -8.96 -9.31 3.74
N LEU A 86 -8.90 -8.80 4.97
CA LEU A 86 -10.06 -8.74 5.85
C LEU A 86 -11.18 -7.90 5.23
N VAL A 87 -10.85 -6.73 4.68
CA VAL A 87 -11.82 -5.87 3.98
C VAL A 87 -12.44 -6.62 2.81
N ILE A 88 -11.64 -7.25 1.94
CA ILE A 88 -12.14 -8.05 0.80
C ILE A 88 -13.06 -9.19 1.29
N ALA A 89 -12.73 -9.83 2.41
CA ALA A 89 -13.55 -10.89 3.00
C ALA A 89 -14.88 -10.38 3.58
N VAL A 90 -14.91 -9.16 4.12
CA VAL A 90 -16.08 -8.55 4.76
C VAL A 90 -17.00 -7.84 3.75
N THR A 91 -16.48 -7.31 2.64
CA THR A 91 -17.26 -6.75 1.52
C THR A 91 -17.22 -7.66 0.29
N PRO A 92 -17.99 -8.76 0.27
CA PRO A 92 -18.11 -9.62 -0.91
C PRO A 92 -18.81 -8.92 -2.11
N ASP A 93 -19.46 -7.77 -1.90
CA ASP A 93 -20.21 -7.04 -2.93
C ASP A 93 -19.33 -6.44 -4.05
N TYR A 94 -18.00 -6.34 -3.88
CA TYR A 94 -17.10 -5.97 -4.98
C TYR A 94 -16.87 -7.09 -6.00
N GLN A 95 -17.28 -8.34 -5.71
CA GLN A 95 -17.09 -9.49 -6.59
C GLN A 95 -18.37 -10.04 -7.22
N MET A 96 -19.48 -9.31 -7.14
CA MET A 96 -20.78 -9.76 -7.64
C MET A 96 -21.05 -9.30 -9.09
N ASP A 97 -20.14 -9.54 -10.04
CA ASP A 97 -20.59 -9.64 -11.44
C ASP A 97 -19.71 -10.42 -12.43
N MET A 98 -18.64 -11.10 -12.00
CA MET A 98 -17.92 -12.02 -12.91
C MET A 98 -18.55 -13.42 -12.99
N ARG A 99 -19.60 -13.70 -12.21
CA ARG A 99 -20.33 -14.99 -12.23
C ARG A 99 -21.57 -15.01 -13.12
N ARG A 100 -21.87 -13.93 -13.85
CA ARG A 100 -22.99 -13.89 -14.82
C ARG A 100 -22.61 -14.16 -16.28
N CYS A 101 -21.36 -14.51 -16.59
CA CYS A 101 -21.03 -15.17 -17.85
C CYS A 101 -21.38 -16.67 -17.78
N ARG A 102 -22.67 -16.96 -17.58
CA ARG A 102 -23.22 -18.29 -17.85
C ARG A 102 -23.14 -18.46 -19.37
N VAL A 103 -22.06 -19.06 -19.86
CA VAL A 103 -21.94 -19.55 -21.24
C VAL A 103 -23.12 -20.50 -21.46
N ARG A 104 -24.24 -19.97 -21.96
CA ARG A 104 -25.31 -20.76 -22.51
C ARG A 104 -24.92 -21.04 -23.96
N SER A 105 -23.89 -21.88 -24.12
CA SER A 105 -23.64 -22.52 -25.40
C SER A 105 -24.79 -23.49 -25.63
N ASN A 106 -25.81 -23.01 -26.33
CA ASN A 106 -26.79 -23.80 -27.08
C ASN A 106 -27.50 -22.82 -28.03
N ALA A 107 -26.71 -22.24 -28.94
CA ALA A 107 -27.25 -21.71 -30.18
C ALA A 107 -27.82 -22.91 -30.95
N ARG A 108 -29.16 -23.04 -30.94
CA ARG A 108 -29.87 -23.95 -31.84
C ARG A 108 -29.57 -23.52 -33.26
N ASN A 109 -28.61 -24.18 -33.92
CA ASN A 109 -28.48 -24.13 -35.37
C ASN A 109 -29.65 -24.92 -35.98
N SER A 110 -30.83 -24.31 -36.07
CA SER A 110 -31.91 -24.78 -36.91
C SER A 110 -31.70 -24.26 -38.33
N VAL A 111 -30.77 -24.85 -39.07
CA VAL A 111 -30.73 -24.69 -40.53
C VAL A 111 -30.44 -26.07 -41.14
N ARG A 112 -31.52 -26.83 -41.35
CA ARG A 112 -31.47 -28.04 -42.18
C ARG A 112 -31.42 -27.58 -43.64
N ALA A 113 -30.21 -27.32 -44.11
CA ALA A 113 -29.94 -27.11 -45.52
C ALA A 113 -29.84 -28.48 -46.22
N THR A 114 -30.90 -28.90 -46.91
CA THR A 114 -30.80 -29.86 -48.02
C THR A 114 -31.69 -29.36 -49.14
N ARG A 115 -31.04 -28.75 -50.14
CA ARG A 115 -31.62 -28.25 -51.39
C ARG A 115 -31.37 -29.25 -52.50
N ASN A 116 -32.44 -29.55 -53.25
CA ASN A 116 -32.53 -30.09 -54.62
C ASN A 116 -32.09 -31.55 -54.90
N ARG A 117 -32.95 -32.31 -55.59
CA ARG A 117 -32.99 -32.35 -57.08
C ARG A 117 -34.05 -33.33 -57.63
N LYS A 118 -35.01 -32.76 -58.37
CA LYS A 118 -35.64 -33.15 -59.65
C LYS A 118 -36.00 -34.62 -60.00
N ASP A 119 -37.19 -34.65 -60.61
CA ASP A 119 -37.66 -35.38 -61.80
C ASP A 119 -38.50 -36.66 -61.64
N CYS A 120 -39.69 -36.54 -62.25
CA CYS A 120 -40.48 -37.51 -63.00
C CYS A 120 -40.89 -38.83 -62.32
N ASP A 121 -42.20 -39.01 -62.10
CA ASP A 121 -43.00 -39.70 -63.11
C ASP A 121 -44.51 -39.59 -62.87
N SER A 122 -45.19 -39.51 -64.00
CA SER A 122 -46.64 -39.66 -64.20
C SER A 122 -47.12 -41.03 -63.70
N PHE A 123 -48.43 -41.14 -63.45
CA PHE A 123 -49.33 -42.29 -63.71
C PHE A 123 -50.34 -42.60 -62.59
N TYR A 124 -51.57 -42.78 -63.08
CA TYR A 124 -52.88 -43.10 -62.50
C TYR A 124 -52.93 -44.36 -61.61
N ILE A 125 -54.14 -44.63 -61.07
CA ILE A 125 -54.71 -45.86 -60.41
C ILE A 125 -54.99 -45.56 -58.92
N VAL A 126 -56.21 -45.60 -58.35
CA VAL A 126 -57.58 -46.06 -58.69
C VAL A 126 -58.56 -45.20 -57.91
#